data_AF-A0A8W8L8H2-F1
#
_entry.id   AF-A0A8W8L8H2-F1
#
_cell.length_a   1.000
_cell.length_b   1.000
_cell.length_c   1.000
_cell.angle_alpha   90.00
_cell.angle_beta   90.00
_cell.angle_gamma   90.00
#
_symmetry.space_group_name_H-M   'P 1'
#
loop_
_entity.id
_entity.type
_entity.pdbx_description
1 polymer ?
#
loop_
_entity_poly.entity_id
_entity_poly.type
_entity_poly.pdbx_seq_one_letter_code
_entity_poly.pdbx_strand_id
1 'polypeptide(L)'
;GFSESEFVYQTIKESFPRTKLLRANEAGLAVLKGAVLYGHSPGVISSRRCAFTYGVGLYRVFLKGHDPEDLKCKIQGEDNIPVFVKMVTVGDEVGIGETFDLDEEIFPVKKDAPQMSFKIYRSALDNPVYIDESSIQIGKLTVKNITSSVRISLCFGLTQITVMAVNTDTKENAIAELDLLGEL
;
A
#
# COMPACT_ATOMS: atom_id res chain seq x y z
N GLY A 1 14.89 31.81 1.75
CA GLY A 1 13.83 31.39 2.71
C GLY A 1 14.39 31.37 4.13
N PHE A 2 13.62 31.08 5.18
CA PHE A 2 14.17 31.05 6.56
C PHE A 2 15.28 30.00 6.78
N SER A 3 15.40 29.02 5.88
CA SER A 3 16.49 28.04 5.82
C SER A 3 17.87 28.65 5.55
N GLU A 4 17.94 29.92 5.12
CA GLU A 4 19.20 30.67 4.99
C GLU A 4 19.51 31.53 6.23
N SER A 5 18.64 31.51 7.25
CA SER A 5 18.86 32.24 8.49
C SER A 5 19.94 31.57 9.33
N GLU A 6 20.98 32.33 9.67
CA GLU A 6 22.07 31.86 10.55
C GLU A 6 21.53 31.46 11.93
N PHE A 7 20.58 32.24 12.46
CA PHE A 7 19.96 31.96 13.76
C PHE A 7 19.25 30.59 13.78
N VAL A 8 18.44 30.30 12.76
CA VAL A 8 17.73 29.02 12.63
C VAL A 8 18.73 27.88 12.47
N TYR A 9 19.77 28.07 11.65
CA TYR A 9 20.80 27.06 11.45
C TYR A 9 21.53 26.71 12.76
N GLN A 10 21.99 27.70 13.52
CA GLN A 10 22.68 27.46 14.80
C GLN A 10 21.75 26.79 15.82
N THR A 11 20.50 27.25 15.92
CA THR A 11 19.51 26.65 16.83
C THR A 11 19.30 25.16 16.54
N ILE A 12 19.17 24.78 15.27
CA ILE A 12 19.02 23.37 14.87
C ILE A 12 20.31 22.59 15.16
N LYS A 13 21.48 23.16 14.84
CA LYS A 13 22.77 22.52 15.06
C LYS A 13 23.02 22.21 16.55
N GLU A 14 22.68 23.15 17.43
CA GLU A 14 22.77 22.98 18.88
C GLU A 14 21.78 21.95 19.41
N SER A 15 20.57 21.91 18.85
CA SER A 15 19.54 20.94 19.23
C SER A 15 19.87 19.50 18.80
N PHE A 16 20.65 19.33 17.73
CA PHE A 16 21.03 18.02 17.17
C PHE A 16 22.55 17.88 17.00
N PRO A 17 23.33 17.86 18.08
CA PRO A 17 24.79 17.97 18.03
C PRO A 17 25.49 16.76 17.40
N ARG A 18 24.80 15.62 17.28
CA ARG A 18 25.32 14.40 16.64
C ARG A 18 24.97 14.30 15.15
N THR A 19 24.22 15.27 14.62
CA THR A 19 23.74 15.26 13.25
C THR A 19 24.59 16.18 12.38
N LYS A 20 25.02 15.69 11.21
CA LYS A 20 25.69 16.53 10.21
C LYS A 20 24.65 17.41 9.52
N LEU A 21 24.51 18.66 9.98
CA LEU A 21 23.60 19.61 9.37
C LEU A 21 24.18 20.19 8.07
N LEU A 22 23.54 19.87 6.95
CA LEU A 22 23.91 20.39 5.63
C LEU A 22 23.24 21.76 5.40
N ARG A 23 24.03 22.76 4.99
CA ARG A 23 23.50 24.02 4.50
C ARG A 23 23.34 23.91 2.99
N ALA A 24 22.10 23.83 2.52
CA ALA A 24 21.83 23.79 1.09
C ALA A 24 22.13 25.16 0.46
N ASN A 25 22.99 25.19 -0.56
CA ASN A 25 23.14 26.38 -1.40
C ASN A 25 21.81 26.62 -2.12
N GLU A 26 21.32 27.86 -2.09
CA GLU A 26 20.03 28.24 -2.68
C GLU A 26 18.88 27.39 -2.12
N ALA A 27 18.76 27.33 -0.80
CA ALA A 27 17.74 26.52 -0.13
C ALA A 27 16.32 26.87 -0.61
N GLY A 28 16.08 28.14 -1.00
CA GLY A 28 14.82 28.57 -1.61
C GLY A 28 14.51 27.94 -2.98
N LEU A 29 15.53 27.47 -3.71
CA LEU A 29 15.40 26.82 -5.02
C LEU A 29 15.50 25.29 -4.94
N ALA A 30 15.82 24.72 -3.77
CA ALA A 30 16.08 23.29 -3.64
C ALA A 30 14.90 22.41 -4.11
N VAL A 31 13.67 22.79 -3.74
CA VAL A 31 12.44 22.08 -4.17
C VAL A 31 12.25 22.20 -5.68
N LEU A 32 12.40 23.41 -6.24
CA LEU A 32 12.26 23.65 -7.68
C LEU A 32 13.29 22.85 -8.48
N LYS A 33 14.57 22.90 -8.08
CA LYS A 33 15.63 22.13 -8.73
C LYS A 33 15.38 20.63 -8.65
N GLY A 34 14.92 20.14 -7.49
CA GLY A 34 14.49 18.75 -7.32
C GLY A 34 13.37 18.36 -8.29
N ALA A 35 12.34 19.20 -8.45
CA ALA A 35 11.25 18.97 -9.38
C ALA A 35 11.72 18.95 -10.84
N VAL A 36 12.63 19.85 -11.24
CA VAL A 36 13.22 19.86 -12.59
C VAL A 36 14.04 18.59 -12.84
N LEU A 37 14.87 18.19 -11.87
CA LEU A 37 15.66 16.95 -11.96
C LEU A 37 14.76 15.73 -12.08
N TYR A 38 13.71 15.65 -11.26
CA TYR A 38 12.73 14.57 -11.31
C TYR A 38 12.00 14.53 -12.65
N GLY A 39 11.54 15.68 -13.16
CA GLY A 39 10.90 15.76 -14.47
C GLY A 39 11.81 15.35 -15.63
N HIS A 40 13.11 15.66 -15.55
CA HIS A 40 14.09 15.29 -16.58
C HIS A 40 14.56 13.83 -16.46
N SER A 41 14.66 13.28 -15.25
CA SER A 41 15.11 11.92 -15.00
C SER A 41 14.39 11.31 -13.79
N PRO A 42 13.18 10.76 -13.98
CA PRO A 42 12.42 10.15 -12.90
C PRO A 42 13.12 8.94 -12.26
N GLY A 43 13.95 8.23 -13.03
CA GLY A 43 14.72 7.06 -12.58
C GLY A 43 15.88 7.37 -11.62
N VAL A 44 16.06 8.64 -11.22
CA VAL A 44 16.97 9.01 -10.12
C VAL A 44 16.47 8.44 -8.78
N ILE A 45 15.15 8.25 -8.63
CA ILE A 45 14.61 7.47 -7.52
C ILE A 45 14.78 6.00 -7.92
N SER A 46 15.40 5.20 -7.05
CA SER A 46 15.60 3.75 -7.26
C SER A 46 14.71 2.89 -6.37
N SER A 47 14.42 3.39 -5.16
CA SER A 47 13.61 2.73 -4.16
C SER A 47 12.88 3.77 -3.29
N ARG A 48 11.91 3.30 -2.52
CA ARG A 48 11.28 4.07 -1.45
C ARG A 48 11.10 3.22 -0.21
N ARG A 49 11.04 3.86 0.96
CA ARG A 49 10.56 3.19 2.17
C ARG A 49 9.05 3.33 2.26
N CYS A 50 8.36 2.22 2.46
CA CYS A 50 6.91 2.18 2.59
C CYS A 50 6.46 2.98 3.81
N ALA A 51 5.62 4.01 3.60
CA ALA A 51 5.06 4.81 4.68
C ALA A 51 3.97 4.06 5.48
N PHE A 52 3.43 2.99 4.91
CA PHE A 52 2.35 2.18 5.47
C PHE A 52 2.56 0.72 5.12
N THR A 53 1.88 -0.15 5.85
CA THR A 53 1.68 -1.54 5.48
C THR A 53 0.55 -1.62 4.45
N TYR A 54 0.78 -2.31 3.34
CA TYR A 54 -0.18 -2.47 2.25
C TYR A 54 -0.64 -3.91 2.11
N GLY A 55 -1.90 -4.10 1.77
CA GLY A 55 -2.48 -5.43 1.61
C GLY A 55 -3.88 -5.42 1.05
N VAL A 56 -4.46 -6.62 0.98
CA VAL A 56 -5.79 -6.86 0.43
C VAL A 56 -6.71 -7.36 1.53
N GLY A 57 -7.95 -6.83 1.55
CA GLY A 57 -8.99 -7.33 2.45
C GLY A 57 -9.65 -8.57 1.87
N LEU A 58 -9.57 -9.69 2.60
CA LEU A 58 -10.22 -10.96 2.25
C LEU A 58 -11.18 -11.39 3.35
N TYR A 59 -11.95 -12.45 3.11
CA TYR A 59 -12.75 -13.09 4.15
C TYR A 59 -12.28 -14.52 4.34
N ARG A 60 -12.29 -14.97 5.59
CA ARG A 60 -12.18 -16.39 5.94
C ARG A 60 -13.26 -16.78 6.93
N VAL A 61 -13.41 -18.09 7.12
CA VAL A 61 -14.30 -18.66 8.14
C VAL A 61 -13.92 -18.10 9.52
N PHE A 62 -14.93 -17.68 10.27
CA PHE A 62 -14.79 -17.19 11.64
C PHE A 62 -14.45 -18.33 12.61
N LEU A 63 -13.42 -18.14 13.44
CA LEU A 63 -12.93 -19.09 14.43
C LEU A 63 -13.33 -18.65 15.83
N LYS A 64 -14.42 -19.25 16.33
CA LYS A 64 -14.96 -18.96 17.66
C LYS A 64 -13.92 -19.16 18.76
N GLY A 65 -13.76 -18.16 19.62
CA GLY A 65 -12.80 -18.19 20.74
C GLY A 65 -11.37 -17.75 20.37
N HIS A 66 -11.09 -17.51 19.09
CA HIS A 66 -9.83 -16.96 18.61
C HIS A 66 -10.01 -15.59 17.95
N ASP A 67 -11.09 -15.44 17.19
CA ASP A 67 -11.38 -14.22 16.43
C ASP A 67 -12.18 -13.20 17.27
N PRO A 68 -12.01 -11.89 17.01
CA PRO A 68 -12.83 -10.85 17.62
C PRO A 68 -14.30 -10.98 17.20
N GLU A 69 -15.19 -11.20 18.17
CA GLU A 69 -16.61 -11.42 17.94
C GLU A 69 -17.32 -10.20 17.31
N ASP A 70 -16.82 -9.00 17.57
CA ASP A 70 -17.33 -7.72 17.08
C ASP A 70 -17.06 -7.48 15.58
N LEU A 71 -16.03 -8.13 15.03
CA LEU A 71 -15.70 -8.06 13.60
C LEU A 71 -16.38 -9.17 12.77
N LYS A 72 -17.12 -10.06 13.43
CA LYS A 72 -17.81 -11.17 12.78
C LYS A 72 -18.89 -10.68 11.82
N CYS A 73 -18.92 -11.25 10.61
CA CYS A 73 -19.94 -10.96 9.61
C CYS A 73 -20.57 -12.25 9.06
N LYS A 74 -21.71 -12.13 8.37
CA LYS A 74 -22.37 -13.27 7.71
C LYS A 74 -22.26 -13.17 6.20
N ILE A 75 -21.77 -14.23 5.56
CA ILE A 75 -21.73 -14.38 4.10
C ILE A 75 -22.46 -15.67 3.77
N GLN A 76 -23.55 -15.59 3.00
CA GLN A 76 -24.41 -16.74 2.65
C GLN A 76 -24.87 -17.59 3.85
N GLY A 77 -25.07 -16.95 5.01
CA GLY A 77 -25.52 -17.61 6.24
C GLY A 77 -24.39 -18.14 7.13
N GLU A 78 -23.17 -18.23 6.61
CA GLU A 78 -21.98 -18.68 7.32
C GLU A 78 -21.24 -17.53 8.01
N ASP A 79 -20.73 -17.78 9.21
CA ASP A 79 -19.97 -16.81 9.99
C ASP A 79 -18.55 -16.67 9.42
N ASN A 80 -18.19 -15.45 9.04
CA ASN A 80 -16.92 -15.07 8.42
C ASN A 80 -16.32 -13.87 9.16
N ILE A 81 -15.07 -13.55 8.85
CA ILE A 81 -14.37 -12.38 9.37
C ILE A 81 -13.52 -11.72 8.28
N PRO A 82 -13.52 -10.38 8.16
CA PRO A 82 -12.65 -9.69 7.23
C PRO A 82 -11.22 -9.63 7.78
N VAL A 83 -10.27 -10.12 7.00
CA VAL A 83 -8.85 -10.18 7.35
C VAL A 83 -8.02 -9.25 6.46
N PHE A 84 -6.99 -8.66 7.04
CA PHE A 84 -5.98 -7.90 6.30
C PHE A 84 -4.88 -8.88 5.87
N VAL A 85 -4.79 -9.19 4.59
CA VAL A 85 -3.67 -9.98 4.06
C VAL A 85 -2.56 -9.04 3.63
N LYS A 86 -1.54 -8.94 4.47
CA LYS A 86 -0.36 -8.10 4.26
C LYS A 86 0.48 -8.61 3.10
N MET A 87 0.94 -7.68 2.27
CA MET A 87 1.82 -7.97 1.13
C MET A 87 3.15 -7.19 1.25
N VAL A 88 3.11 -5.97 1.77
CA VAL A 88 4.30 -5.13 2.02
C VAL A 88 4.14 -4.43 3.36
N THR A 89 5.21 -4.33 4.14
CA THR A 89 5.19 -3.77 5.50
C THR A 89 5.66 -2.31 5.52
N VAL A 90 5.13 -1.53 6.46
CA VAL A 90 5.68 -0.21 6.78
C VAL A 90 7.19 -0.29 7.07
N GLY A 91 7.95 0.62 6.48
CA GLY A 91 9.41 0.68 6.61
C GLY A 91 10.18 -0.18 5.60
N ASP A 92 9.52 -1.13 4.91
CA ASP A 92 10.16 -1.93 3.87
C ASP A 92 10.70 -1.03 2.77
N GLU A 93 11.92 -1.31 2.32
CA GLU A 93 12.49 -0.68 1.14
C GLU A 93 12.05 -1.44 -0.11
N VAL A 94 11.33 -0.76 -0.98
CA VAL A 94 10.78 -1.34 -2.21
C VAL A 94 11.34 -0.62 -3.43
N GLY A 95 11.81 -1.39 -4.40
CA GLY A 95 12.32 -0.91 -5.67
C GLY A 95 11.20 -0.45 -6.59
N ILE A 96 11.54 0.44 -7.52
CA ILE A 96 10.60 0.82 -8.59
C ILE A 96 10.43 -0.34 -9.57
N GLY A 97 9.17 -0.69 -9.85
CA GLY A 97 8.79 -1.84 -10.66
C GLY A 97 8.81 -3.16 -9.88
N GLU A 98 9.19 -3.16 -8.61
CA GLU A 98 9.17 -4.35 -7.77
C GLU A 98 7.72 -4.82 -7.58
N THR A 99 7.52 -6.12 -7.77
CA THR A 99 6.20 -6.76 -7.71
C THR A 99 6.18 -7.78 -6.59
N PHE A 100 5.15 -7.67 -5.76
CA PHE A 100 4.88 -8.56 -4.64
C PHE A 100 3.64 -9.37 -4.97
N ASP A 101 3.80 -10.67 -5.18
CA ASP A 101 2.70 -11.60 -5.36
C ASP A 101 2.15 -12.03 -4.00
N LEU A 102 0.85 -12.29 -3.95
CA LEU A 102 0.25 -12.96 -2.81
C LEU A 102 0.49 -14.46 -2.97
N ASP A 103 1.05 -15.10 -1.94
CA ASP A 103 1.53 -16.50 -2.01
C ASP A 103 0.42 -17.50 -2.37
N GLU A 104 -0.81 -17.22 -1.93
CA GLU A 104 -1.98 -18.08 -2.12
C GLU A 104 -2.91 -17.61 -3.24
N GLU A 105 -3.52 -18.56 -3.96
CA GLU A 105 -4.63 -18.27 -4.85
C GLU A 105 -5.90 -17.97 -4.05
N ILE A 106 -6.63 -16.93 -4.45
CA ILE A 106 -7.85 -16.53 -3.73
C ILE A 106 -9.07 -17.16 -4.38
N PHE A 107 -9.82 -17.91 -3.59
CA PHE A 107 -11.03 -18.59 -4.01
C PHE A 107 -12.28 -17.75 -3.71
N PRO A 108 -13.35 -17.87 -4.52
CA PRO A 108 -14.63 -17.25 -4.21
C PRO A 108 -15.19 -17.74 -2.87
N VAL A 109 -15.50 -16.80 -1.97
CA VAL A 109 -16.19 -17.10 -0.70
C VAL A 109 -17.63 -17.56 -0.98
N LYS A 110 -18.24 -17.07 -2.08
CA LYS A 110 -19.58 -17.45 -2.51
C LYS A 110 -19.47 -18.44 -3.67
N LYS A 111 -20.15 -19.58 -3.56
CA LYS A 111 -20.07 -20.69 -4.53
C LYS A 111 -20.49 -20.31 -5.96
N ASP A 112 -21.41 -19.36 -6.10
CA ASP A 112 -21.96 -18.92 -7.39
C ASP A 112 -21.63 -17.45 -7.73
N ALA A 113 -20.49 -16.93 -7.25
CA ALA A 113 -20.11 -15.54 -7.52
C ALA A 113 -19.68 -15.35 -8.98
N PRO A 114 -20.40 -14.56 -9.80
CA PRO A 114 -19.97 -14.26 -11.17
C PRO A 114 -18.75 -13.33 -11.22
N GLN A 115 -18.38 -12.72 -10.09
CA GLN A 115 -17.26 -11.81 -9.96
C GLN A 115 -16.74 -11.77 -8.52
N MET A 116 -15.45 -11.45 -8.36
CA MET A 116 -14.80 -11.16 -7.08
C MET A 116 -14.38 -9.71 -7.01
N SER A 117 -14.64 -9.04 -5.89
CA SER A 117 -14.16 -7.69 -5.62
C SER A 117 -13.13 -7.71 -4.50
N PHE A 118 -11.95 -7.21 -4.79
CA PHE A 118 -10.84 -7.06 -3.86
C PHE A 118 -10.74 -5.60 -3.43
N LYS A 119 -10.69 -5.36 -2.13
CA LYS A 119 -10.45 -4.04 -1.57
C LYS A 119 -9.01 -3.96 -1.13
N ILE A 120 -8.34 -2.87 -1.47
CA ILE A 120 -6.93 -2.65 -1.15
C ILE A 120 -6.88 -1.67 0.00
N TYR A 121 -6.06 -1.99 0.99
CA TYR A 121 -5.95 -1.25 2.25
C TYR A 121 -4.52 -0.84 2.54
N ARG A 122 -4.41 0.25 3.30
CA ARG A 122 -3.19 0.63 4.01
C ARG A 122 -3.44 0.70 5.51
N SER A 123 -2.42 0.41 6.31
CA SER A 123 -2.43 0.60 7.77
C SER A 123 -1.10 1.18 8.25
N ALA A 124 -1.13 1.96 9.34
CA ALA A 124 0.07 2.42 10.03
C ALA A 124 0.70 1.34 10.92
N LEU A 125 -0.01 0.24 11.18
CA LEU A 125 0.50 -0.90 11.94
C LEU A 125 1.46 -1.73 11.08
N ASP A 126 2.46 -2.35 11.71
CA ASP A 126 3.40 -3.28 11.05
C ASP A 126 2.77 -4.62 10.66
N ASN A 127 1.80 -5.07 11.46
CA ASN A 127 1.16 -6.36 11.30
C ASN A 127 -0.35 -6.28 11.57
N PRO A 128 -1.10 -5.53 10.74
CA PRO A 128 -2.56 -5.58 10.77
C PRO A 128 -3.05 -6.99 10.45
N VAL A 129 -3.95 -7.53 11.27
CA VAL A 129 -4.50 -8.89 11.11
C VAL A 129 -5.94 -8.83 10.57
N TYR A 130 -6.73 -7.86 11.04
CA TYR A 130 -8.13 -7.69 10.68
C TYR A 130 -8.36 -6.37 9.96
N ILE A 131 -9.46 -6.30 9.21
CA ILE A 131 -9.95 -5.02 8.69
C ILE A 131 -10.83 -4.38 9.75
N ASP A 132 -10.30 -3.34 10.39
CA ASP A 132 -10.93 -2.57 11.45
C ASP A 132 -10.84 -1.06 11.16
N GLU A 133 -11.13 -0.24 12.17
CA GLU A 133 -11.04 1.23 12.13
C GLU A 133 -9.66 1.80 11.78
N SER A 134 -8.58 1.03 11.97
CA SER A 134 -7.22 1.44 11.60
C SER A 134 -6.91 1.19 10.12
N SER A 135 -7.78 0.47 9.41
CA SER A 135 -7.58 0.06 8.02
C SER A 135 -8.22 1.05 7.05
N ILE A 136 -7.40 1.77 6.28
CA ILE A 136 -7.87 2.75 5.29
C ILE A 136 -7.95 2.08 3.93
N GLN A 137 -9.16 1.99 3.36
CA GLN A 137 -9.35 1.51 1.99
C GLN A 137 -8.81 2.54 1.00
N ILE A 138 -7.84 2.16 0.17
CA ILE A 138 -7.20 3.03 -0.83
C ILE A 138 -7.57 2.65 -2.26
N GLY A 139 -8.20 1.50 -2.46
CA GLY A 139 -8.53 1.02 -3.80
C GLY A 139 -9.53 -0.11 -3.81
N LYS A 140 -10.03 -0.41 -5.01
CA LYS A 140 -10.87 -1.58 -5.26
C LYS A 140 -10.60 -2.11 -6.66
N LEU A 141 -10.51 -3.42 -6.78
CA LEU A 141 -10.38 -4.15 -8.04
C LEU A 141 -11.53 -5.16 -8.15
N THR A 142 -12.06 -5.38 -9.35
CA THR A 142 -13.11 -6.40 -9.57
C THR A 142 -12.76 -7.26 -10.76
N VAL A 143 -12.81 -8.58 -10.58
CA VAL A 143 -12.54 -9.59 -11.60
C VAL A 143 -13.83 -10.33 -11.88
N LYS A 144 -14.18 -10.48 -13.16
CA LYS A 144 -15.42 -11.14 -13.61
C LYS A 144 -15.13 -12.54 -14.15
N ASN A 145 -16.18 -13.33 -14.33
CA ASN A 145 -16.13 -14.68 -14.91
C ASN A 145 -15.20 -15.61 -14.11
N ILE A 146 -15.26 -15.54 -12.77
CA ILE A 146 -14.47 -16.41 -11.90
C ILE A 146 -15.20 -17.75 -11.72
N THR A 147 -14.51 -18.84 -12.00
CA THR A 147 -14.98 -20.19 -11.67
C THR A 147 -14.07 -20.93 -10.69
N SER A 148 -12.77 -20.61 -10.68
CA SER A 148 -11.77 -21.26 -9.81
C SER A 148 -11.15 -20.28 -8.81
N SER A 149 -10.22 -19.44 -9.26
CA SER A 149 -9.43 -18.61 -8.35
C SER A 149 -8.84 -17.37 -9.02
N VAL A 150 -8.26 -16.50 -8.20
CA VAL A 150 -7.59 -15.28 -8.62
C VAL A 150 -6.23 -15.17 -7.95
N ARG A 151 -5.19 -14.83 -8.73
CA ARG A 151 -3.89 -14.41 -8.19
C ARG A 151 -3.82 -12.90 -8.12
N ILE A 152 -3.27 -12.36 -7.03
CA ILE A 152 -3.17 -10.92 -6.82
C ILE A 152 -1.71 -10.53 -6.65
N SER A 153 -1.32 -9.40 -7.23
CA SER A 153 -0.01 -8.81 -7.02
C SER A 153 -0.08 -7.28 -6.87
N LEU A 154 0.90 -6.74 -6.16
CA LEU A 154 1.13 -5.31 -6.00
C LEU A 154 2.47 -4.94 -6.62
N CYS A 155 2.45 -4.02 -7.59
CA CYS A 155 3.64 -3.48 -8.23
C CYS A 155 3.86 -2.03 -7.77
N PHE A 156 5.06 -1.73 -7.28
CA PHE A 156 5.41 -0.42 -6.76
C PHE A 156 6.06 0.42 -7.88
N GLY A 157 5.26 1.24 -8.55
CA GLY A 157 5.74 2.21 -9.53
C GLY A 157 6.34 3.46 -8.89
N LEU A 158 6.79 4.41 -9.72
CA LEU A 158 7.36 5.69 -9.29
C LEU A 158 6.43 6.44 -8.33
N THR A 159 5.22 6.73 -8.79
CA THR A 159 4.22 7.52 -8.06
C THR A 159 2.96 6.74 -7.71
N GLN A 160 2.87 5.49 -8.13
CA GLN A 160 1.66 4.67 -8.00
C GLN A 160 1.97 3.30 -7.42
N ILE A 161 0.95 2.67 -6.83
CA ILE A 161 0.89 1.22 -6.63
C ILE A 161 -0.09 0.68 -7.66
N THR A 162 0.36 -0.26 -8.49
CA THR A 162 -0.51 -0.97 -9.42
C THR A 162 -0.91 -2.30 -8.77
N VAL A 163 -2.21 -2.52 -8.66
CA VAL A 163 -2.80 -3.76 -8.17
C VAL A 163 -3.24 -4.56 -9.38
N MET A 164 -2.71 -5.77 -9.55
CA MET A 164 -3.10 -6.67 -10.61
C MET A 164 -3.80 -7.89 -10.02
N ALA A 165 -4.88 -8.32 -10.66
CA ALA A 165 -5.54 -9.57 -10.38
C ALA A 165 -5.67 -10.38 -11.66
N VAL A 166 -5.21 -11.63 -11.63
CA VAL A 166 -5.25 -12.55 -12.77
C VAL A 166 -6.31 -13.61 -12.50
N ASN A 167 -7.34 -13.66 -13.35
CA ASN A 167 -8.31 -14.75 -13.34
C ASN A 167 -7.59 -16.04 -13.78
N THR A 168 -7.55 -17.07 -12.94
CA THR A 168 -6.83 -18.31 -13.29
C THR A 168 -7.53 -19.12 -14.39
N ASP A 169 -8.83 -18.94 -14.58
CA ASP A 169 -9.65 -19.60 -15.58
C ASP A 169 -9.44 -18.99 -16.98
N THR A 170 -9.62 -17.67 -17.10
CA THR A 170 -9.58 -16.97 -18.39
C THR A 170 -8.19 -16.43 -18.75
N LYS A 171 -7.28 -16.35 -17.77
CA LYS A 171 -5.98 -15.64 -17.86
C LYS A 171 -6.11 -14.14 -18.14
N GLU A 172 -7.30 -13.57 -17.98
CA GLU A 172 -7.52 -12.14 -18.11
C GLU A 172 -7.02 -11.40 -16.86
N ASN A 173 -6.43 -10.23 -17.10
CA ASN A 173 -5.94 -9.36 -16.04
C ASN A 173 -6.97 -8.26 -15.76
N ALA A 174 -7.27 -8.04 -14.50
CA ALA A 174 -7.87 -6.80 -14.01
C ALA A 174 -6.78 -5.96 -13.34
N ILE A 175 -6.77 -4.66 -13.60
CA ILE A 175 -5.75 -3.75 -13.07
C ILE A 175 -6.44 -2.56 -12.40
N ALA A 176 -5.93 -2.14 -11.25
CA ALA A 176 -6.26 -0.86 -10.62
C ALA A 176 -4.96 -0.12 -10.28
N GLU A 177 -4.88 1.15 -10.64
CA GLU A 177 -3.77 2.02 -10.27
C GLU A 177 -4.17 2.90 -9.09
N LEU A 178 -3.35 2.90 -8.06
CA LEU A 178 -3.56 3.66 -6.84
C LEU A 178 -2.48 4.74 -6.78
N ASP A 179 -2.91 5.99 -6.90
CA ASP A 179 -2.00 7.12 -6.76
C ASP A 179 -1.57 7.25 -5.30
N LEU A 180 -0.26 7.28 -5.06
CA LEU A 180 0.31 7.48 -3.72
C LEU A 180 0.48 8.96 -3.39
N LEU A 181 0.28 9.83 -4.38
CA LEU A 181 0.36 11.28 -4.25
C LEU A 181 -1.02 11.92 -4.00
N GLY A 182 -2.09 11.13 -3.85
CA GLY A 182 -3.48 11.62 -3.71
C GLY A 182 -3.74 12.51 -2.48
N GLU A 183 -4.25 13.72 -2.78
CA GLU A 183 -4.65 14.90 -1.96
C GLU A 183 -3.87 15.13 -0.65
N LEU A 184 -2.76 15.87 -0.75
CA LEU A 184 -2.20 16.67 0.35
C LEU A 184 -3.16 17.78 0.80
#